data_AF-A0A1B6IUC1-F1
#
_entry.id   AF-A0A1B6IUC1-F1
#
_cell.length_a   1.000
_cell.length_b   1.000
_cell.length_c   1.000
_cell.angle_alpha   90.00
_cell.angle_beta   90.00
_cell.angle_gamma   90.00
#
_symmetry.space_group_name_H-M   'P 1'
#
loop_
_entity.id
_entity.type
_entity.pdbx_description
1 polymer ?
#
loop_
_entity_poly.entity_id
_entity_poly.type
_entity_poly.pdbx_seq_one_letter_code
_entity_poly.pdbx_strand_id
1 'polypeptide(L)'
;DDTRHVSITVNFVTLFETSTELGDGILSNPSVVLPLCDKALVLAQAELREKLPHPKQLTIKPRIHARVTALPVCPELHRTIFPRSDDVGSFLRVTGTVVRSTAPKMLEFQRSYICAKCKYHTCIK
;
A
#
# COMPACT_ATOMS: atom_id res chain seq x y z
N ASP A 1 14.15 -6.27 12.55
CA ASP A 1 14.43 -6.68 11.16
C ASP A 1 13.74 -5.70 10.24
N ASP A 2 14.53 -4.79 9.69
CA ASP A 2 14.06 -3.61 8.94
C ASP A 2 13.66 -3.97 7.51
N THR A 3 13.91 -5.22 7.11
CA THR A 3 13.59 -5.74 5.78
C THR A 3 12.22 -6.41 5.71
N ARG A 4 11.59 -6.67 6.86
CA ARG A 4 10.30 -7.35 6.92
C ARG A 4 9.16 -6.39 6.56
N HIS A 5 8.35 -6.79 5.58
CA HIS A 5 7.11 -6.09 5.26
C HIS A 5 6.05 -6.36 6.32
N VAL A 6 5.37 -5.29 6.75
CA VAL A 6 4.24 -5.34 7.69
C VAL A 6 3.07 -4.52 7.15
N SER A 7 1.86 -4.78 7.62
CA SER A 7 0.68 -4.02 7.18
C SER A 7 -0.24 -3.66 8.33
N ILE A 8 -0.93 -2.53 8.17
CA ILE A 8 -2.01 -2.08 9.04
C ILE A 8 -3.29 -2.02 8.20
N THR A 9 -4.39 -2.50 8.78
CA THR A 9 -5.71 -2.42 8.16
C THR A 9 -6.35 -1.09 8.49
N VAL A 10 -6.85 -0.40 7.47
CA VAL A 10 -7.54 0.89 7.58
C VAL A 10 -8.96 0.74 7.05
N ASN A 11 -9.96 0.97 7.88
CA ASN A 11 -11.35 0.94 7.45
C ASN A 11 -11.65 2.22 6.65
N PHE A 12 -12.11 2.05 5.41
CA PHE A 12 -12.38 3.17 4.51
C PHE A 12 -13.53 4.04 5.00
N VAL A 13 -14.60 3.46 5.55
CA VAL A 13 -15.77 4.23 6.03
C VAL A 13 -15.34 5.21 7.12
N THR A 14 -14.60 4.73 8.12
CA THR A 14 -14.11 5.59 9.21
C THR A 14 -13.10 6.63 8.72
N LEU A 15 -12.29 6.27 7.72
CA LEU A 15 -11.33 7.20 7.12
C LEU A 15 -12.06 8.31 6.34
N PHE A 16 -13.10 7.96 5.59
CA PHE A 16 -13.90 8.88 4.80
C PHE A 16 -14.71 9.84 5.68
N GLU A 17 -15.23 9.35 6.81
CA GLU A 17 -15.88 10.17 7.85
C GLU A 17 -14.92 11.17 8.49
N THR A 18 -13.65 10.79 8.67
CA THR A 18 -12.62 11.66 9.27
C THR A 18 -12.06 12.66 8.26
N SER A 19 -11.81 12.22 7.02
CA SER A 19 -11.28 13.02 5.94
C SER A 19 -11.84 12.55 4.61
N THR A 20 -12.79 13.32 4.11
CA THR A 20 -13.46 13.07 2.83
C THR A 20 -12.49 13.25 1.66
N GLU A 21 -11.59 14.24 1.74
CA GLU A 21 -10.56 14.52 0.74
C GLU A 21 -9.60 13.34 0.55
N LEU A 22 -9.11 12.76 1.65
CA LEU A 22 -8.23 11.60 1.58
C LEU A 22 -8.96 10.39 0.99
N GLY A 23 -10.22 10.18 1.40
CA GLY A 23 -11.05 9.11 0.88
C GLY A 23 -11.26 9.23 -0.63
N ASP A 24 -11.64 10.41 -1.12
CA ASP A 24 -11.82 10.69 -2.55
C ASP A 24 -10.50 10.56 -3.33
N GLY A 25 -9.39 11.02 -2.76
CA GLY A 25 -8.06 10.85 -3.33
C GLY A 25 -7.68 9.38 -3.53
N ILE A 26 -8.00 8.51 -2.56
CA ILE A 26 -7.76 7.06 -2.66
C ILE A 26 -8.61 6.45 -3.79
N LEU A 27 -9.87 6.85 -3.94
CA LEU A 27 -10.75 6.32 -4.98
C LEU A 27 -10.35 6.79 -6.38
N SER A 28 -9.93 8.05 -6.50
CA SER A 28 -9.57 8.68 -7.78
C SER A 28 -8.17 8.29 -8.27
N ASN A 29 -7.18 8.18 -7.38
CA ASN A 29 -5.78 7.93 -7.74
C ASN A 29 -5.07 6.98 -6.74
N PRO A 30 -5.53 5.72 -6.60
CA PRO A 30 -5.01 4.79 -5.59
C PRO A 30 -3.51 4.52 -5.72
N SER A 31 -2.99 4.49 -6.95
CA SER A 31 -1.57 4.22 -7.24
C SER A 31 -0.62 5.30 -6.73
N VAL A 32 -1.11 6.53 -6.56
CA VAL A 32 -0.34 7.66 -6.03
C VAL A 32 -0.60 7.84 -4.54
N VAL A 33 -1.86 7.77 -4.13
CA VAL A 33 -2.25 8.09 -2.75
C VAL A 33 -1.89 6.99 -1.76
N LEU A 34 -2.02 5.70 -2.12
CA LEU A 34 -1.66 4.61 -1.21
C LEU A 34 -0.18 4.61 -0.81
N PRO A 35 0.79 4.84 -1.73
CA PRO A 35 2.20 5.05 -1.33
C PRO A 35 2.43 6.27 -0.44
N LEU A 36 1.60 7.32 -0.53
CA LEU A 36 1.66 8.45 0.40
C LEU A 36 1.16 8.05 1.78
N CYS A 37 0.10 7.25 1.87
CA CYS A 37 -0.35 6.66 3.14
C CYS A 37 0.75 5.81 3.79
N ASP A 38 1.47 4.99 3.02
CA ASP A 38 2.60 4.20 3.54
C ASP A 38 3.70 5.09 4.13
N LYS A 39 4.06 6.19 3.45
CA LYS A 39 5.02 7.18 3.97
C LYS A 39 4.49 7.88 5.23
N ALA A 40 3.22 8.28 5.22
CA ALA A 40 2.58 8.90 6.38
C ALA A 40 2.57 7.97 7.59
N LEU A 41 2.39 6.65 7.41
CA LEU A 41 2.49 5.67 8.49
C LEU A 41 3.90 5.58 9.08
N VAL A 42 4.95 5.77 8.27
CA VAL A 42 6.33 5.83 8.79
C VAL A 42 6.54 7.09 9.65
N LEU A 43 6.00 8.23 9.21
CA LEU A 43 6.05 9.48 9.98
C LEU A 43 5.24 9.37 11.28
N ALA A 44 4.04 8.81 11.22
CA ALA A 44 3.19 8.57 12.38
C ALA A 44 3.85 7.64 13.40
N GLN A 45 4.57 6.61 12.95
CA GLN A 45 5.38 5.77 13.84
C GLN A 45 6.48 6.57 14.55
N ALA A 46 7.16 7.48 13.84
CA ALA A 46 8.18 8.32 14.43
C ALA A 46 7.59 9.26 15.51
N GLU A 47 6.46 9.89 15.21
CA GLU A 47 5.76 10.76 16.16
C GLU A 47 5.26 9.99 17.38
N LEU A 48 4.67 8.80 17.16
CA LEU A 48 4.18 7.94 18.23
C LEU A 48 5.30 7.46 19.14
N ARG A 49 6.47 7.15 18.58
CA ARG A 49 7.65 6.74 19.35
C ARG A 49 8.06 7.80 20.36
N GLU A 50 8.08 9.07 19.97
CA GLU A 50 8.46 10.17 20.87
C GLU A 50 7.41 10.41 21.98
N LYS A 51 6.13 10.09 21.71
CA LYS A 51 5.04 10.25 22.67
C LYS A 51 4.93 9.10 23.69
N LEU A 52 5.45 7.91 23.38
CA LEU A 52 5.31 6.72 24.21
C LEU A 52 6.43 6.60 25.27
N PRO A 53 6.12 6.03 26.46
CA PRO A 53 7.15 5.75 27.46
C PRO A 53 8.11 4.67 26.95
N HIS A 54 9.41 4.89 27.14
CA HIS A 54 10.52 4.02 26.68
C HIS A 54 10.73 3.99 25.15
N PRO A 55 10.98 5.14 24.50
CA PRO A 55 11.20 5.22 23.05
C PRO A 55 12.32 4.32 22.54
N LYS A 56 13.33 4.04 23.38
CA LYS A 56 14.49 3.20 23.05
C LYS A 56 14.14 1.72 22.82
N GLN A 57 12.98 1.26 23.26
CA GLN A 57 12.52 -0.12 23.06
C GLN A 57 11.67 -0.26 21.77
N LEU A 58 11.31 0.86 21.13
CA LEU A 58 10.45 0.89 19.96
C LEU A 58 11.27 1.13 18.69
N THR A 59 11.06 0.29 17.68
CA THR A 59 11.73 0.40 16.37
C THR A 59 10.72 0.77 15.30
N ILE A 60 11.07 1.75 14.46
CA ILE A 60 10.25 2.16 13.31
C ILE A 60 10.39 1.12 12.21
N LYS A 61 9.26 0.68 11.64
CA LYS A 61 9.25 -0.26 10.51
C LYS A 61 9.08 0.51 9.20
N PRO A 62 10.12 0.59 8.35
CA PRO A 62 10.07 1.39 7.13
C PRO A 62 9.25 0.74 6.01
N ARG A 63 9.10 -0.60 6.04
CA ARG A 63 8.33 -1.39 5.05
C ARG A 63 6.91 -1.67 5.56
N ILE A 64 6.18 -0.61 5.87
CA ILE A 64 4.79 -0.68 6.33
C ILE A 64 3.83 -0.37 5.18
N HIS A 65 2.71 -1.08 5.14
CA HIS A 65 1.68 -0.92 4.12
C HIS A 65 0.30 -0.69 4.71
N ALA A 66 -0.37 0.38 4.29
CA ALA A 66 -1.78 0.62 4.54
C ALA A 66 -2.63 -0.32 3.67
N ARG A 67 -3.49 -1.13 4.30
CA ARG A 67 -4.44 -2.01 3.62
C ARG A 67 -5.85 -1.52 3.88
N VAL A 68 -6.48 -0.96 2.85
CA VAL A 68 -7.83 -0.44 2.94
C VAL A 68 -8.85 -1.59 2.96
N THR A 69 -9.84 -1.51 3.85
CA THR A 69 -10.97 -2.44 3.95
C THR A 69 -12.29 -1.69 4.00
N ALA A 70 -13.40 -2.44 3.89
CA ALA A 70 -14.76 -1.89 4.01
C ALA A 70 -15.04 -0.73 3.05
N LEU A 71 -14.74 -0.90 1.76
CA LEU A 71 -15.18 0.05 0.73
C LEU A 71 -16.72 0.19 0.75
N PRO A 72 -17.26 1.41 0.53
CA PRO A 72 -18.68 1.67 0.62
C PRO A 72 -19.41 0.93 -0.50
N VAL A 73 -20.59 0.39 -0.20
CA VAL A 73 -21.34 -0.49 -1.10
C VAL A 73 -21.98 0.31 -2.22
N CYS A 74 -21.16 0.64 -3.23
CA CYS A 74 -21.54 1.42 -4.40
C CYS A 74 -21.22 0.61 -5.67
N PRO A 75 -22.14 0.51 -6.66
CA PRO A 75 -21.94 -0.29 -7.87
C PRO A 75 -20.72 0.15 -8.70
N GLU A 76 -20.30 1.39 -8.58
CA GLU A 76 -19.09 1.94 -9.20
C GLU A 76 -17.83 1.25 -8.66
N LEU A 77 -17.80 0.98 -7.36
CA LEU A 77 -16.69 0.37 -6.64
C LEU A 77 -16.80 -1.14 -6.51
N HIS A 78 -17.97 -1.71 -6.82
CA HIS A 78 -18.31 -3.10 -6.54
C HIS A 78 -18.47 -3.88 -7.83
N ARG A 79 -17.58 -4.84 -8.07
CA ARG A 79 -17.67 -5.72 -9.24
C ARG A 79 -17.93 -7.16 -8.80
N THR A 80 -19.10 -7.66 -9.18
CA THR A 80 -19.50 -9.07 -9.07
C THR A 80 -19.20 -9.86 -10.34
N ILE A 81 -19.02 -9.16 -11.46
CA ILE A 81 -18.60 -9.68 -12.77
C ILE A 81 -17.17 -9.19 -13.04
N PHE A 82 -16.45 -9.86 -13.95
CA PHE A 82 -15.07 -9.52 -14.32
C PHE A 82 -14.91 -8.02 -14.67
N PRO A 83 -13.87 -7.34 -14.16
CA PRO A 83 -13.57 -5.94 -14.50
C PRO A 83 -13.41 -5.72 -16.00
N ARG A 84 -13.80 -4.55 -16.49
CA ARG A 84 -13.75 -4.14 -17.90
C ARG A 84 -12.57 -3.19 -18.15
N SER A 85 -12.32 -2.85 -19.41
CA SER A 85 -11.28 -1.86 -19.77
C SER A 85 -11.53 -0.48 -19.15
N ASP A 86 -12.79 -0.14 -18.89
CA ASP A 86 -13.16 1.12 -18.22
C ASP A 86 -12.72 1.17 -16.75
N ASP A 87 -12.42 0.02 -16.15
CA ASP A 87 -12.02 -0.12 -14.75
C ASP A 87 -10.51 0.05 -14.54
N VAL A 88 -9.77 0.35 -15.62
CA VAL A 88 -8.31 0.50 -15.56
C VAL A 88 -7.96 1.72 -14.70
N GLY A 89 -7.17 1.46 -13.65
CA GLY A 89 -6.75 2.48 -12.69
C GLY A 89 -7.72 2.74 -11.55
N SER A 90 -8.93 2.19 -11.59
CA SER A 90 -9.94 2.34 -10.53
C SER A 90 -9.60 1.50 -9.29
N PHE A 91 -9.94 2.02 -8.11
CA PHE A 91 -9.85 1.26 -6.86
C PHE A 91 -11.14 0.48 -6.62
N LEU A 92 -11.10 -0.85 -6.78
CA LEU A 92 -12.32 -1.68 -6.81
C LEU A 92 -12.32 -2.80 -5.77
N ARG A 93 -13.53 -3.14 -5.30
CA ARG A 93 -13.83 -4.38 -4.58
C ARG A 93 -14.37 -5.42 -5.56
N VAL A 94 -13.60 -6.48 -5.78
CA VAL A 94 -14.02 -7.62 -6.59
C VAL A 94 -14.37 -8.80 -5.68
N THR A 95 -15.51 -9.45 -5.93
CA THR A 95 -15.93 -10.66 -5.22
C THR A 95 -15.96 -11.84 -6.18
N GLY A 96 -15.32 -12.95 -5.80
CA GLY A 96 -15.28 -14.16 -6.62
C GLY A 96 -14.73 -15.38 -5.86
N THR A 97 -14.86 -16.55 -6.48
CA THR A 97 -14.38 -17.83 -5.92
C THR A 97 -13.00 -18.14 -6.45
N VAL A 98 -12.06 -18.46 -5.55
CA VAL A 98 -10.71 -18.90 -5.95
C VAL A 98 -10.76 -20.34 -6.44
N VAL A 99 -10.58 -20.54 -7.75
CA VAL A 99 -10.61 -21.88 -8.38
C VAL A 99 -9.24 -22.54 -8.49
N ARG A 100 -8.16 -21.74 -8.53
CA ARG A 100 -6.79 -22.22 -8.68
C ARG A 100 -5.81 -21.24 -8.03
N SER A 101 -4.84 -21.78 -7.31
CA SER A 101 -3.67 -21.06 -6.81
C SER A 101 -2.40 -21.73 -7.33
N THR A 102 -1.32 -20.96 -7.48
CA THR A 102 0.00 -21.46 -7.88
C THR A 102 1.00 -21.28 -6.75
N ALA A 103 2.11 -22.04 -6.79
CA ALA A 103 3.18 -21.87 -5.83
C ALA A 103 3.75 -20.43 -5.84
N PRO A 104 4.14 -19.89 -4.67
CA PRO A 104 4.80 -18.57 -4.59
C PRO A 104 6.06 -18.52 -5.45
N LYS A 105 6.29 -17.39 -6.12
CA LYS A 105 7.49 -17.11 -6.90
C LYS A 105 8.24 -15.93 -6.29
N MET A 106 9.57 -15.94 -6.41
CA MET A 106 10.40 -14.80 -6.04
C MET A 106 10.20 -13.68 -7.07
N LEU A 107 9.87 -12.47 -6.60
CA LEU A 107 9.78 -11.27 -7.43
C LEU A 107 11.05 -10.44 -7.26
N GLU A 108 11.64 -10.00 -8.37
CA GLU A 108 12.75 -9.05 -8.35
C GLU A 108 12.18 -7.66 -8.00
N PHE A 109 12.55 -7.14 -6.83
CA PHE A 109 12.07 -5.84 -6.34
C PHE A 109 12.93 -4.66 -6.81
N GLN A 110 14.24 -4.88 -6.94
CA GLN A 110 15.17 -3.88 -7.44
C GLN A 110 16.36 -4.61 -8.06
N ARG A 111 16.99 -3.98 -9.05
CA ARG A 111 18.17 -4.51 -9.72
C ARG A 111 19.26 -3.47 -9.80
N SER A 112 20.43 -3.87 -9.32
CA SER A 112 21.66 -3.07 -9.43
C SER A 112 22.41 -3.42 -10.70
N TYR A 113 22.72 -2.41 -11.49
CA TYR A 113 23.52 -2.47 -12.70
C TYR A 113 24.85 -1.78 -12.46
N ILE A 114 25.92 -2.38 -12.98
CA ILE A 114 27.25 -1.79 -12.95
C ILE A 114 27.73 -1.65 -14.38
N CYS A 115 28.02 -0.43 -14.81
CA CYS A 115 28.57 -0.20 -16.13
C CYS A 115 29.95 -0.86 -16.24
N ALA A 116 30.13 -1.73 -17.23
CA ALA A 116 31.39 -2.45 -17.40
C ALA A 116 32.60 -1.52 -17.63
N LYS A 117 32.38 -0.38 -18.32
CA LYS A 117 33.41 0.60 -18.70
C LYS A 117 33.76 1.56 -17.58
N CYS A 118 32.79 2.34 -17.08
CA CYS A 118 33.04 3.39 -16.08
C CYS A 118 32.80 2.95 -14.62
N LYS A 119 32.37 1.70 -14.40
CA LYS A 119 32.03 1.15 -13.07
C LYS A 119 30.94 1.92 -12.32
N TYR A 120 30.18 2.76 -13.01
CA TYR A 120 29.04 3.46 -12.43
C TYR A 120 27.97 2.47 -11.99
N HIS A 121 27.48 2.65 -10.75
CA HIS A 121 26.49 1.79 -10.12
C HIS A 121 25.12 2.46 -10.18
N THR A 122 24.12 1.78 -10.75
CA THR A 122 22.74 2.27 -10.87
C THR A 122 21.78 1.24 -10.30
N CYS A 123 20.96 1.62 -9.33
CA CYS A 123 19.89 0.77 -8.81
C CYS A 123 18.56 1.20 -9.45
N ILE A 124 17.88 0.27 -10.10
CA ILE A 124 16.55 0.45 -10.69
C ILE A 124 15.55 -0.29 -9.82
N LYS A 125 14.48 0.39 -9.40
CA LYS A 125 13.35 -0.18 -8.67
C LYS A 125 12.24 -0.59 -9.63
#